data_AF-A0A9Q9IDD4-F1
#
_entry.id   AF-A0A9Q9IDD4-F1
#
_cell.length_a   1.000
_cell.length_b   1.000
_cell.length_c   1.000
_cell.angle_alpha   90.00
_cell.angle_beta   90.00
_cell.angle_gamma   90.00
#
_symmetry.space_group_name_H-M   'P 1'
#
loop_
_entity.id
_entity.type
_entity.pdbx_description
1 polymer ?
#
loop_
_entity_poly.entity_id
_entity_poly.type
_entity_poly.pdbx_seq_one_letter_code
_entity_poly.pdbx_strand_id
1 'polypeptide(L)'
;MSRQPRDQVSTDGVFLSTPGVFDGTAAGLRHAFKMQFSPTASRHDEDGGGGRTAIGTAFAMDRALLDFGAVQPSAVDLARAERDCELLREAIRKHPEVLTQALDLVTGGRTDVDGIRSAASALQGIGLTERQAYDTGGGIVALLLLAAAALLIEGCDACVTVVETSPQVQPQFPSSPGPADAGGGG
;
A
#
# COMPACT_ATOMS: atom_id res chain seq x y z
N MET A 1 -28.18 6.75 -10.27
CA MET A 1 -26.85 6.69 -9.65
C MET A 1 -25.91 5.99 -10.62
N SER A 2 -25.06 6.74 -11.31
CA SER A 2 -24.05 6.20 -12.23
C SER A 2 -22.98 5.50 -11.39
N ARG A 3 -22.85 4.17 -11.53
CA ARG A 3 -21.71 3.44 -10.95
C ARG A 3 -20.46 3.97 -11.62
N GLN A 4 -19.55 4.58 -10.86
CA GLN A 4 -18.22 4.88 -11.36
C GLN A 4 -17.57 3.56 -11.84
N PRO A 5 -16.85 3.58 -12.97
CA PRO A 5 -16.06 2.43 -13.40
C PRO A 5 -15.09 2.03 -12.28
N ARG A 6 -15.13 0.76 -11.83
CA ARG A 6 -14.28 0.23 -10.74
C ARG A 6 -12.83 -0.02 -11.16
N ASP A 7 -12.55 0.11 -12.44
CA ASP A 7 -11.26 -0.03 -13.11
C ASP A 7 -10.43 1.26 -13.11
N GLN A 8 -10.99 2.38 -12.63
CA GLN A 8 -10.28 3.65 -12.52
C GLN A 8 -10.33 4.20 -11.09
N VAL A 9 -9.16 4.49 -10.51
CA VAL A 9 -9.05 5.23 -9.25
C VAL A 9 -8.80 6.70 -9.55
N SER A 10 -9.85 7.52 -9.46
CA SER A 10 -9.70 8.98 -9.54
C SER A 10 -9.25 9.52 -8.17
N THR A 11 -8.01 10.00 -8.08
CA THR A 11 -7.49 10.66 -6.88
C THR A 11 -7.58 12.18 -7.00
N ASP A 12 -7.98 12.84 -5.93
CA ASP A 12 -7.98 14.31 -5.75
C ASP A 12 -6.93 14.76 -4.70
N GLY A 13 -6.06 13.83 -4.29
CA GLY A 13 -5.06 14.04 -3.26
C GLY A 13 -3.74 13.33 -3.52
N VAL A 14 -2.86 13.38 -2.52
CA VAL A 14 -1.52 12.79 -2.52
C VAL A 14 -1.43 11.64 -1.53
N PHE A 15 -0.72 10.57 -1.90
CA PHE A 15 -0.46 9.45 -1.01
C PHE A 15 0.81 9.70 -0.21
N LEU A 16 0.69 9.82 1.11
CA LEU A 16 1.81 10.07 2.01
C LEU A 16 2.03 8.87 2.93
N SER A 17 3.30 8.60 3.21
CA SER A 17 3.70 7.59 4.18
C SER A 17 3.37 8.06 5.60
N THR A 18 2.83 7.16 6.42
CA THR A 18 2.44 7.45 7.80
C THR A 18 3.10 6.49 8.79
N PRO A 19 4.44 6.61 8.97
CA PRO A 19 5.26 5.61 9.67
C PRO A 19 5.00 5.50 11.19
N GLY A 20 4.27 6.46 11.78
CA GLY A 20 3.90 6.47 13.19
C GLY A 20 2.46 6.05 13.48
N VAL A 21 1.71 5.55 12.49
CA VAL A 21 0.33 5.07 12.71
C VAL A 21 0.33 3.70 13.40
N PHE A 22 1.41 2.94 13.25
CA PHE A 22 1.56 1.60 13.80
C PHE A 22 2.93 1.49 14.51
N ASP A 23 2.99 1.88 15.78
CA ASP A 23 4.24 1.97 16.56
C ASP A 23 5.05 0.65 16.62
N GLY A 24 4.38 -0.49 16.48
CA GLY A 24 5.00 -1.82 16.46
C GLY A 24 5.63 -2.21 15.11
N THR A 25 5.33 -1.52 14.02
CA THR A 25 5.79 -1.94 12.69
C THR A 25 7.32 -1.91 12.59
N ALA A 26 7.88 -3.02 12.09
CA ALA A 26 9.32 -3.18 11.88
C ALA A 26 9.88 -2.02 11.04
N ALA A 27 11.08 -1.53 11.37
CA ALA A 27 11.64 -0.32 10.76
C ALA A 27 11.65 -0.35 9.23
N GLY A 28 11.96 -1.51 8.63
CA GLY A 28 11.97 -1.72 7.18
C GLY A 28 10.59 -1.78 6.51
N LEU A 29 9.49 -1.73 7.27
CA LEU A 29 8.11 -1.77 6.78
C LEU A 29 7.32 -0.47 7.07
N ARG A 30 7.87 0.44 7.88
CA ARG A 30 7.16 1.66 8.35
C ARG A 30 6.68 2.56 7.22
N HIS A 31 7.36 2.53 6.08
CA HIS A 31 7.01 3.36 4.93
C HIS A 31 6.16 2.67 3.88
N ALA A 32 5.84 1.40 4.08
CA ALA A 32 5.08 0.60 3.12
C ALA A 32 3.62 1.06 3.02
N PHE A 33 2.98 1.41 4.14
CA PHE A 33 1.60 1.87 4.14
C PHE A 33 1.49 3.38 3.84
N LYS A 34 0.64 3.72 2.88
CA LYS A 34 0.37 5.10 2.46
C LYS A 34 -1.12 5.40 2.50
N MET A 35 -1.49 6.57 3.01
CA MET A 35 -2.86 7.08 3.01
C MET A 35 -3.01 8.27 2.06
N GLN A 36 -4.18 8.43 1.45
CA GLN A 36 -4.47 9.60 0.63
C GLN A 36 -4.83 10.79 1.50
N PHE A 37 -4.21 11.94 1.22
CA PHE A 37 -4.51 13.24 1.81
C PHE A 37 -4.98 14.21 0.71
N SER A 38 -6.15 14.81 0.90
CA SER A 38 -6.75 15.75 -0.05
C SER A 38 -6.96 17.12 0.62
N PRO A 39 -6.69 18.23 -0.09
CA PRO A 39 -6.99 19.56 0.42
C PRO A 39 -8.50 19.75 0.53
N THR A 40 -8.95 20.39 1.61
CA THR A 40 -10.37 20.74 1.80
C THR A 40 -10.50 22.24 2.01
N ALA A 41 -11.54 22.84 1.44
CA ALA A 41 -11.90 24.23 1.70
C ALA A 41 -13.25 24.25 2.41
N SER A 42 -13.29 24.74 3.65
CA SER A 42 -14.54 25.00 4.35
C SER A 42 -14.76 26.50 4.43
N ARG A 43 -15.99 26.92 4.13
CA ARG A 43 -16.41 28.31 4.28
C ARG A 43 -17.16 28.42 5.59
N HIS A 44 -16.63 29.18 6.53
CA HIS A 44 -17.38 29.58 7.71
C HIS A 44 -18.02 30.93 7.42
N ASP A 45 -19.34 30.92 7.28
CA ASP A 45 -20.12 32.15 7.29
C ASP A 45 -20.21 32.61 8.75
N GLU A 46 -19.50 33.69 9.08
CA GLU A 46 -19.70 34.40 10.33
C GLU A 46 -20.94 35.31 10.17
N ASP A 47 -21.81 35.32 11.19
CA ASP A 47 -22.97 36.21 11.30
C ASP A 47 -22.51 37.68 11.28
N GLY A 48 -22.29 38.23 10.08
CA GLY A 48 -21.67 39.54 9.89
C GLY A 48 -21.08 39.82 8.50
N GLY A 49 -21.12 38.86 7.56
CA GLY A 49 -20.80 39.12 6.14
C GLY A 49 -19.32 39.01 5.76
N GLY A 50 -18.45 38.64 6.70
CA GLY A 50 -17.04 38.33 6.46
C GLY A 50 -16.78 36.83 6.49
N GLY A 51 -17.24 36.07 5.49
CA GLY A 51 -16.98 34.64 5.46
C GLY A 51 -15.48 34.33 5.36
N ARG A 52 -14.93 33.60 6.34
CA ARG A 52 -13.53 33.15 6.32
C ARG A 52 -13.46 31.78 5.65
N THR A 53 -12.66 31.67 4.60
CA THR A 53 -12.33 30.37 4.00
C THR A 53 -11.18 29.75 4.78
N ALA A 54 -11.43 28.62 5.43
CA ALA A 54 -10.39 27.79 6.01
C ALA A 54 -9.95 26.73 5.00
N ILE A 55 -8.64 26.60 4.81
CA ILE A 55 -8.05 25.52 4.03
C ILE A 55 -7.53 24.49 5.02
N GLY A 56 -8.04 23.26 4.90
CA GLY A 56 -7.65 22.11 5.70
C GLY A 56 -7.09 20.98 4.83
N THR A 57 -6.79 19.87 5.49
CA THR A 57 -6.42 18.61 4.83
C THR A 57 -7.29 17.53 5.43
N ALA A 58 -7.97 16.78 4.58
CA ALA A 58 -8.66 15.56 4.97
C ALA A 58 -7.83 14.35 4.51
N PHE A 59 -7.95 13.25 5.22
CA PHE A 59 -7.42 11.97 4.78
C PHE A 59 -8.57 11.03 4.44
N ALA A 60 -8.39 10.23 3.39
CA ALA A 60 -9.40 9.29 2.93
C ALA A 60 -9.17 7.91 3.58
N MET A 61 -10.12 7.48 4.41
CA MET A 61 -10.07 6.22 5.16
C MET A 61 -10.29 4.98 4.28
N ASP A 62 -10.93 5.16 3.13
CA ASP A 62 -11.21 4.14 2.13
C ASP A 62 -10.08 3.99 1.10
N ARG A 63 -9.03 4.83 1.18
CA ARG A 63 -7.97 4.89 0.17
C ARG A 63 -6.59 4.76 0.79
N ALA A 64 -6.01 3.57 0.64
CA ALA A 64 -4.65 3.27 1.05
C ALA A 64 -3.89 2.52 -0.05
N LEU A 65 -2.56 2.64 -0.04
CA LEU A 65 -1.66 1.92 -0.92
C LEU A 65 -0.56 1.22 -0.13
N LEU A 66 -0.07 0.12 -0.69
CA LEU A 66 1.15 -0.57 -0.26
C LEU A 66 2.27 -0.25 -1.25
N ASP A 67 3.29 0.47 -0.79
CA ASP A 67 4.48 0.80 -1.57
C ASP A 67 5.57 -0.24 -1.36
N PHE A 68 5.64 -1.20 -2.29
CA PHE A 68 6.69 -2.23 -2.31
C PHE A 68 8.11 -1.67 -2.48
N GLY A 69 8.26 -0.50 -3.12
CA GLY A 69 9.57 0.17 -3.25
C GLY A 69 10.10 0.72 -1.93
N ALA A 70 9.23 0.88 -0.93
CA ALA A 70 9.57 1.32 0.41
C ALA A 70 9.74 0.14 1.42
N VAL A 71 9.62 -1.11 0.95
CA VAL A 71 9.71 -2.32 1.77
C VAL A 71 11.13 -2.87 1.75
N GLN A 72 11.69 -3.15 2.93
CA GLN A 72 12.89 -3.98 3.06
C GLN A 72 12.46 -5.44 3.24
N PRO A 73 12.74 -6.35 2.30
CA PRO A 73 12.27 -7.74 2.38
C PRO A 73 12.75 -8.48 3.63
N SER A 74 13.97 -8.18 4.09
CA SER A 74 14.54 -8.74 5.32
C SER A 74 13.80 -8.34 6.60
N ALA A 75 12.95 -7.31 6.54
CA ALA A 75 12.11 -6.89 7.66
C ALA A 75 10.78 -7.66 7.72
N VAL A 76 10.47 -8.48 6.72
CA VAL A 76 9.27 -9.33 6.71
C VAL A 76 9.55 -10.61 7.49
N ASP A 77 8.90 -10.74 8.65
CA ASP A 77 9.02 -11.91 9.50
C ASP A 77 7.88 -12.90 9.19
N LEU A 78 8.21 -13.97 8.47
CA LEU A 78 7.24 -14.96 7.99
C LEU A 78 6.53 -15.70 9.13
N ALA A 79 7.20 -15.88 10.27
CA ALA A 79 6.58 -16.51 11.44
C ALA A 79 5.51 -15.61 12.06
N ARG A 80 5.63 -14.28 11.92
CA ARG A 80 4.58 -13.33 12.33
C ARG A 80 3.38 -13.42 11.40
N ALA A 81 3.64 -13.42 10.09
CA ALA A 81 2.58 -13.54 9.09
C ALA A 81 1.74 -14.82 9.28
N GLU A 82 2.37 -15.95 9.62
CA GLU A 82 1.65 -17.19 9.95
C GLU A 82 0.70 -17.01 11.15
N ARG A 83 1.14 -16.33 12.22
CA ARG A 83 0.27 -16.04 13.38
C ARG A 83 -0.88 -15.12 13.00
N ASP A 84 -0.63 -14.10 12.17
CA ASP A 84 -1.67 -13.20 11.70
C ASP A 84 -2.71 -13.93 10.83
N CYS A 85 -2.30 -14.93 10.05
CA CYS A 85 -3.23 -15.81 9.33
C CYS A 85 -4.16 -16.55 10.29
N GLU A 86 -3.64 -17.08 11.40
CA GLU A 86 -4.47 -17.77 12.40
C GLU A 86 -5.41 -16.79 13.12
N LEU A 87 -4.95 -15.58 13.47
CA LEU A 87 -5.82 -14.52 14.03
C LEU A 87 -6.97 -14.18 13.08
N LEU A 88 -6.67 -13.98 11.79
CA LEU A 88 -7.68 -13.68 10.79
C LEU A 88 -8.64 -14.86 10.59
N ARG A 89 -8.12 -16.09 10.54
CA ARG A 89 -8.94 -17.31 10.44
C ARG A 89 -9.89 -17.44 11.63
N GLU A 90 -9.40 -17.18 12.84
CA GLU A 90 -10.21 -17.17 14.05
C GLU A 90 -11.31 -16.11 14.00
N ALA A 91 -10.97 -14.88 13.60
CA ALA A 91 -11.91 -13.77 13.46
C ALA A 91 -13.00 -14.07 12.43
N ILE A 92 -12.64 -14.64 11.27
CA ILE A 92 -13.59 -15.06 10.23
C ILE A 92 -14.55 -16.11 10.76
N ARG A 93 -14.04 -17.10 11.51
CA ARG A 93 -14.85 -18.19 12.04
C ARG A 93 -15.78 -17.74 13.17
N LYS A 94 -15.30 -16.88 14.06
CA LYS A 94 -16.02 -16.49 15.29
C LYS A 94 -16.89 -15.24 15.13
N HIS A 95 -16.50 -14.32 14.24
CA HIS A 95 -17.09 -12.98 14.11
C HIS A 95 -17.34 -12.54 12.65
N PRO A 96 -17.94 -13.36 11.79
CA PRO A 96 -18.12 -13.02 10.37
C PRO A 96 -19.00 -11.77 10.14
N GLU A 97 -20.00 -11.56 10.99
CA GLU A 97 -20.91 -10.40 10.97
C GLU A 97 -20.13 -9.08 11.17
N VAL A 98 -19.21 -9.06 12.15
CA VAL A 98 -18.38 -7.88 12.47
C VAL A 98 -17.48 -7.52 11.30
N LEU A 99 -16.86 -8.53 10.67
CA LEU A 99 -16.00 -8.33 9.51
C LEU A 99 -16.78 -7.82 8.30
N THR A 100 -17.97 -8.37 8.06
CA THR A 100 -18.85 -7.95 6.96
C THR A 100 -19.28 -6.49 7.16
N GLN A 101 -19.71 -6.14 8.37
CA GLN A 101 -20.09 -4.77 8.71
C GLN A 101 -18.93 -3.79 8.57
N ALA A 102 -17.72 -4.17 9.02
CA ALA A 102 -16.54 -3.32 8.86
C ALA A 102 -16.19 -3.11 7.37
N LEU A 103 -16.27 -4.17 6.55
CA LEU A 103 -16.05 -4.09 5.10
C LEU A 103 -17.09 -3.21 4.42
N ASP A 104 -18.38 -3.36 4.75
CA ASP A 104 -19.47 -2.55 4.19
C ASP A 104 -19.28 -1.06 4.50
N LEU A 105 -18.81 -0.73 5.69
CA LEU A 105 -18.56 0.66 6.09
C LEU A 105 -17.38 1.30 5.33
N VAL A 106 -16.32 0.53 5.09
CA VAL A 106 -15.14 1.03 4.36
C VAL A 106 -15.40 1.07 2.84
N THR A 107 -16.20 0.14 2.30
CA THR A 107 -16.39 -0.01 0.84
C THR A 107 -17.71 0.56 0.31
N GLY A 108 -18.66 0.91 1.19
CA GLY A 108 -20.01 1.35 0.82
C GLY A 108 -20.13 2.74 0.18
N GLY A 109 -19.02 3.47 0.00
CA GLY A 109 -18.97 4.75 -0.72
C GLY A 109 -19.57 5.95 0.02
N ARG A 110 -20.13 5.75 1.22
CA ARG A 110 -20.52 6.81 2.16
C ARG A 110 -19.79 6.61 3.48
N THR A 111 -18.62 7.19 3.54
CA THR A 111 -17.71 7.09 4.66
C THR A 111 -18.11 8.10 5.74
N ASP A 112 -18.90 7.65 6.72
CA ASP A 112 -19.19 8.42 7.93
C ASP A 112 -18.12 8.16 9.00
N VAL A 113 -17.62 9.23 9.63
CA VAL A 113 -16.55 9.16 10.64
C VAL A 113 -16.99 8.35 11.85
N ASP A 114 -18.25 8.51 12.28
CA ASP A 114 -18.78 7.75 13.41
C ASP A 114 -18.96 6.27 13.05
N GLY A 115 -19.38 5.99 11.81
CA GLY A 115 -19.38 4.64 11.25
C GLY A 115 -18.01 3.96 11.27
N ILE A 116 -16.96 4.64 10.77
CA ILE A 116 -15.58 4.12 10.80
C ILE A 116 -15.11 3.89 12.23
N ARG A 117 -15.37 4.83 13.14
CA ARG A 117 -14.98 4.70 14.54
C ARG A 117 -15.66 3.49 15.19
N SER A 118 -16.93 3.27 14.88
CA SER A 118 -17.68 2.09 15.32
C SER A 118 -17.07 0.79 14.79
N ALA A 119 -16.76 0.73 13.49
CA ALA A 119 -16.09 -0.42 12.88
C ALA A 119 -14.72 -0.69 13.52
N ALA A 120 -13.91 0.34 13.71
CA ALA A 120 -12.61 0.23 14.36
C ALA A 120 -12.73 -0.30 15.80
N SER A 121 -13.73 0.20 16.56
CA SER A 121 -14.01 -0.30 17.91
C SER A 121 -14.49 -1.75 17.92
N ALA A 122 -15.29 -2.17 16.94
CA ALA A 122 -15.77 -3.54 16.82
C ALA A 122 -14.62 -4.51 16.48
N LEU A 123 -13.76 -4.13 15.53
CA LEU A 123 -12.53 -4.86 15.18
C LEU A 123 -11.58 -4.98 16.37
N GLN A 124 -11.41 -3.91 17.14
CA GLN A 124 -10.66 -3.92 18.40
C GLN A 124 -11.26 -4.89 19.43
N GLY A 125 -12.59 -4.92 19.53
CA GLY A 125 -13.32 -5.82 20.44
C GLY A 125 -13.10 -7.31 20.15
N ILE A 126 -12.80 -7.65 18.89
CA ILE A 126 -12.52 -9.03 18.45
C ILE A 126 -11.03 -9.35 18.31
N GLY A 127 -10.13 -8.44 18.70
CA GLY A 127 -8.70 -8.69 18.65
C GLY A 127 -8.04 -8.40 17.29
N LEU A 128 -8.76 -7.79 16.34
CA LEU A 128 -8.30 -7.60 14.96
C LEU A 128 -7.81 -6.16 14.73
N THR A 129 -6.71 -5.80 15.38
CA THR A 129 -5.99 -4.53 15.18
C THR A 129 -4.50 -4.78 15.02
N GLU A 130 -3.79 -3.89 14.33
CA GLU A 130 -2.33 -4.00 14.18
C GLU A 130 -1.61 -4.07 15.52
N ARG A 131 -2.10 -3.31 16.52
CA ARG A 131 -1.52 -3.33 17.87
C ARG A 131 -1.68 -4.69 18.55
N GLN A 132 -2.87 -5.29 18.49
CA GLN A 132 -3.11 -6.62 19.07
C GLN A 132 -2.34 -7.70 18.32
N ALA A 133 -2.28 -7.63 16.99
CA ALA A 133 -1.41 -8.49 16.19
C ALA A 133 0.03 -8.38 16.69
N TYR A 134 0.56 -7.17 16.82
CA TYR A 134 1.91 -6.93 17.34
C TYR A 134 2.12 -7.46 18.77
N ASP A 135 1.17 -7.25 19.68
CA ASP A 135 1.25 -7.72 21.08
C ASP A 135 1.29 -9.26 21.17
N THR A 136 0.74 -9.97 20.18
CA THR A 136 0.85 -11.43 20.04
C THR A 136 2.08 -11.88 19.23
N GLY A 137 3.00 -10.96 18.96
CA GLY A 137 4.20 -11.19 18.17
C GLY A 137 3.92 -11.31 16.67
N GLY A 138 2.84 -10.72 16.18
CA GLY A 138 2.40 -10.65 14.78
C GLY A 138 2.70 -9.28 14.11
N GLY A 139 1.94 -8.95 13.07
CA GLY A 139 1.92 -7.68 12.34
C GLY A 139 1.13 -7.76 11.02
N ILE A 140 -0.14 -7.33 11.02
CA ILE A 140 -1.09 -7.40 9.88
C ILE A 140 -0.51 -6.70 8.64
N VAL A 141 0.25 -5.61 8.81
CA VAL A 141 0.91 -4.91 7.70
C VAL A 141 1.86 -5.84 6.93
N ALA A 142 2.61 -6.71 7.60
CA ALA A 142 3.51 -7.66 6.94
C ALA A 142 2.72 -8.74 6.19
N LEU A 143 1.62 -9.24 6.76
CA LEU A 143 0.72 -10.18 6.10
C LEU A 143 0.11 -9.57 4.83
N LEU A 144 -0.36 -8.31 4.88
CA LEU A 144 -0.91 -7.61 3.73
C LEU A 144 0.12 -7.45 2.61
N LEU A 145 1.39 -7.15 2.95
CA LEU A 145 2.46 -7.06 1.97
C LEU A 145 2.73 -8.41 1.28
N LEU A 146 2.77 -9.50 2.04
CA LEU A 146 2.94 -10.85 1.46
C LEU A 146 1.80 -11.23 0.54
N ALA A 147 0.55 -11.01 0.98
CA ALA A 147 -0.64 -11.30 0.19
C ALA A 147 -0.65 -10.48 -1.12
N ALA A 148 -0.37 -9.18 -1.04
CA ALA A 148 -0.32 -8.33 -2.21
C ALA A 148 0.86 -8.66 -3.14
N ALA A 149 2.03 -9.05 -2.62
CA ALA A 149 3.15 -9.51 -3.44
C ALA A 149 2.82 -10.79 -4.20
N ALA A 150 2.17 -11.77 -3.55
CA ALA A 150 1.74 -13.01 -4.19
C ALA A 150 0.75 -12.73 -5.33
N LEU A 151 -0.24 -11.86 -5.11
CA LEU A 151 -1.20 -11.47 -6.14
C LEU A 151 -0.54 -10.72 -7.31
N LEU A 152 0.48 -9.89 -7.05
CA LEU A 152 1.22 -9.19 -8.10
C LEU A 152 2.05 -10.12 -8.96
N ILE A 153 2.66 -11.16 -8.38
CA ILE A 153 3.45 -12.16 -9.13
C ILE A 153 2.52 -12.95 -10.06
N GLU A 154 1.42 -13.48 -9.53
CA GLU A 154 0.41 -14.20 -10.33
C GLU A 154 -0.25 -13.30 -11.39
N GLY A 155 -0.50 -12.03 -11.07
CA GLY A 155 -1.07 -11.06 -12.01
C GLY A 155 -0.07 -10.56 -13.05
N CYS A 156 1.23 -10.56 -12.74
CA CYS A 156 2.28 -10.17 -13.68
C CYS A 156 2.48 -11.19 -14.79
N ASP A 157 2.25 -12.48 -14.57
CA ASP A 157 2.36 -13.47 -15.66
C ASP A 157 1.38 -13.17 -16.82
N ALA A 158 0.27 -12.46 -16.55
CA ALA A 158 -0.66 -11.99 -17.57
C ALA A 158 -0.26 -10.64 -18.22
N CYS A 159 0.57 -9.82 -17.57
CA CYS A 159 0.95 -8.47 -18.02
C CYS A 159 2.39 -8.40 -18.57
N VAL A 160 3.25 -9.31 -18.13
CA VAL A 160 4.64 -9.45 -18.55
C VAL A 160 4.65 -10.44 -19.70
N THR A 161 4.35 -9.94 -20.90
CA THR A 161 4.94 -10.54 -22.10
C THR A 161 6.44 -10.30 -21.95
N VAL A 162 7.16 -11.26 -21.37
CA VAL A 162 8.61 -11.28 -21.43
C VAL A 162 8.91 -11.35 -22.92
N VAL A 163 9.21 -10.21 -23.53
CA VAL A 163 9.88 -10.19 -24.82
C VAL A 163 11.24 -10.77 -24.50
N GLU A 164 11.37 -12.09 -24.62
CA GLU A 164 12.66 -12.74 -24.75
C GLU A 164 13.32 -12.07 -25.96
N THR A 165 14.12 -11.04 -25.70
CA THR A 165 15.12 -10.62 -26.66
C THR A 165 16.06 -11.81 -26.80
N SER A 166 15.80 -12.62 -27.82
CA SER A 166 16.71 -13.67 -28.28
C SER A 166 18.12 -13.10 -28.28
N PRO A 167 19.12 -13.82 -27.72
CA PRO A 167 20.49 -13.35 -27.75
C PRO A 167 21.03 -13.54 -29.17
N GLN A 168 20.76 -12.59 -30.07
CA GLN A 168 21.40 -12.57 -31.36
C GLN A 168 22.01 -11.20 -31.68
N VAL A 169 23.29 -11.30 -32.04
CA VAL A 169 24.18 -10.31 -32.63
C VAL A 169 24.79 -9.33 -31.63
N GLN A 170 25.90 -9.75 -31.01
CA GLN A 170 26.96 -8.81 -30.66
C GLN A 170 27.27 -7.98 -31.91
N PRO A 171 27.22 -6.64 -31.86
CA PRO A 171 27.77 -5.85 -32.95
C PRO A 171 29.26 -6.19 -33.06
N GLN A 172 29.68 -6.70 -34.22
CA GLN A 172 31.08 -6.82 -34.55
C GLN A 172 31.67 -5.40 -34.52
N PHE A 173 32.35 -5.07 -33.43
CA PHE A 173 33.21 -3.89 -33.42
C PHE A 173 34.31 -4.13 -34.46
N PRO A 174 34.50 -3.23 -35.45
CA PRO A 174 35.63 -3.33 -36.34
C PRO A 174 36.90 -3.21 -35.50
N SER A 175 37.72 -4.27 -35.54
CA SER A 175 39.03 -4.29 -34.90
C SER A 175 39.83 -3.10 -35.43
N SER A 176 40.18 -2.16 -34.55
CA SER A 176 41.06 -1.05 -34.91
C SER A 176 42.39 -1.63 -35.41
N PRO A 177 42.97 -1.13 -36.51
CA PRO A 177 44.29 -1.54 -36.93
C PRO A 177 45.27 -1.13 -35.82
N GLY A 178 45.95 -2.13 -35.25
CA GLY A 178 46.99 -1.91 -34.25
C GLY A 178 48.12 -1.03 -34.79
N PRO A 179 48.88 -0.35 -33.91
CA PRO A 179 49.97 0.51 -34.33
C PRO A 179 51.02 -0.29 -35.09
N ALA A 180 51.54 0.31 -36.17
CA ALA A 180 52.59 -0.27 -36.99
C ALA A 180 53.85 -0.53 -36.14
N ASP A 181 54.36 -1.77 -36.21
CA ASP A 181 55.67 -2.14 -35.69
C ASP A 181 56.75 -1.29 -36.37
N ALA A 182 57.22 -0.24 -35.67
CA ALA A 182 58.48 0.41 -35.99
C ALA A 182 59.62 -0.39 -35.34
N GLY A 183 59.87 -1.59 -35.86
CA GLY A 183 61.12 -2.32 -35.65
C GLY A 183 62.21 -1.75 -36.55
N GLY A 184 63.34 -1.37 -35.97
CA GLY A 184 64.45 -0.71 -36.65
C GLY A 184 65.29 -1.59 -37.57
N GLY A 185 66.25 -0.93 -38.24
CA GLY A 185 67.38 -1.57 -38.92
C GLY A 185 67.80 -0.86 -40.20
N GLY A 186 68.86 -0.04 -40.13
CA GLY A 186 69.50 0.61 -41.27
C GLY A 186 70.32 1.82 -40.85
#